data_AF-X6JG49-F1
#
_entry.id   AF-X6JG49-F1
#
_cell.length_a   1.000
_cell.length_b   1.000
_cell.length_c   1.000
_cell.angle_alpha   90.00
_cell.angle_beta   90.00
_cell.angle_gamma   90.00
#
_symmetry.space_group_name_H-M   'P 1'
#
loop_
_entity.id
_entity.type
_entity.pdbx_description
1 polymer ?
#
loop_
_entity_poly.entity_id
_entity_poly.type
_entity_poly.pdbx_seq_one_letter_code
_entity_poly.pdbx_strand_id
1 'polypeptide(L)' 'MTGDELAGCTVWQGVVYSADDKGNIALLAAEGTDAPQSLIFPDLGPSLQMSSAFGSIGFSKLPWDVFLLKGCQE' A
#
# COMPACT_ATOMS: atom_id res chain seq x y z
N MET A 1 -4.11 -6.96 -22.25
CA MET A 1 -4.22 -5.79 -21.38
C MET A 1 -3.48 -4.64 -22.02
N THR A 2 -4.19 -3.55 -22.32
CA THR A 2 -3.65 -2.28 -22.81
C THR A 2 -3.38 -1.34 -21.63
N GLY A 3 -2.72 -0.19 -21.89
CA GLY A 3 -2.50 0.84 -20.87
C GLY A 3 -3.81 1.39 -20.29
N ASP A 4 -4.83 1.59 -21.13
CA ASP A 4 -6.12 2.12 -20.72
C ASP A 4 -6.91 1.11 -19.87
N GLU A 5 -6.80 -0.19 -20.20
CA GLU A 5 -7.38 -1.26 -19.38
C GLU A 5 -6.73 -1.31 -17.98
N LEU A 6 -5.41 -1.12 -17.89
CA LEU A 6 -4.70 -1.07 -16.61
C LEU A 6 -5.03 0.20 -15.81
N ALA A 7 -5.13 1.35 -16.48
CA ALA A 7 -5.54 2.60 -15.84
C ALA A 7 -6.95 2.50 -15.25
N GLY A 8 -7.89 1.89 -15.97
CA GLY A 8 -9.24 1.65 -15.48
C GLY A 8 -9.32 0.72 -14.26
N CYS A 9 -8.29 -0.10 -14.04
CA CYS A 9 -8.19 -1.00 -12.89
C CYS A 9 -7.25 -0.50 -11.78
N THR A 10 -6.52 0.59 -12.00
CA THR A 10 -5.55 1.09 -11.03
C THR A 10 -6.28 1.91 -9.97
N VAL A 11 -6.35 1.36 -8.76
CA VAL A 11 -7.05 2.00 -7.64
C VAL A 11 -6.17 3.03 -6.92
N TRP A 12 -4.85 2.86 -6.98
CA TRP A 12 -3.90 3.74 -6.31
C TRP A 12 -2.58 3.79 -7.07
N GLN A 13 -1.97 4.98 -7.09
CA GLN A 13 -0.62 5.20 -7.60
C GLN A 13 0.04 6.32 -6.77
N GLY A 14 1.24 6.05 -6.25
CA GLY A 14 1.97 6.99 -5.43
C GLY A 14 3.36 6.50 -5.08
N VAL A 15 4.10 7.29 -4.31
CA VAL A 15 5.42 6.92 -3.79
C VAL A 15 5.25 5.97 -2.61
N VAL A 16 6.01 4.88 -2.59
CA VAL A 16 6.09 3.99 -1.44
C VAL A 16 7.22 4.44 -0.53
N TYR A 17 6.91 4.66 0.75
CA TYR A 17 7.89 5.00 1.78
C TYR A 17 8.08 3.82 2.75
N SER A 18 9.17 3.86 3.50
CA SER A 18 9.42 2.99 4.64
C SER A 18 9.45 3.80 5.93
N ALA A 19 9.08 3.17 7.05
CA ALA A 19 9.40 3.69 8.38
C ALA A 19 10.14 2.66 9.23
N ASP A 20 11.11 3.15 10.02
CA ASP A 20 11.81 2.36 11.02
C ASP A 20 11.03 2.26 12.35
N ASP A 21 11.58 1.54 13.32
CA ASP A 21 10.99 1.34 14.64
C ASP A 21 10.96 2.62 15.50
N LYS A 22 11.64 3.69 15.07
CA LYS A 22 11.66 5.01 15.70
C LYS A 22 10.72 6.00 15.02
N GLY A 23 10.07 5.59 13.92
CA GLY A 23 9.17 6.43 13.14
C GLY A 23 9.88 7.36 12.15
N ASN A 24 11.16 7.13 11.83
CA ASN A 24 11.83 7.88 10.78
C ASN A 24 11.31 7.43 9.41
N ILE A 25 10.94 8.38 8.57
CA ILE A 25 10.42 8.12 7.22
C ILE A 25 11.54 8.24 6.19
N ALA A 26 11.63 7.27 5.29
CA ALA A 26 12.58 7.26 4.19
C ALA A 26 11.93 6.69 2.91
N LEU A 27 12.60 6.86 1.76
CA LEU A 27 12.22 6.16 0.53
C LEU A 27 12.40 4.65 0.70
N LEU A 28 11.64 3.88 -0.09
CA LEU A 28 11.81 2.43 -0.16
C LEU A 28 13.28 2.08 -0.44
N ALA A 29 13.82 1.17 0.36
CA ALA A 29 15.20 0.72 0.23
C ALA A 29 15.43 0.01 -1.12
N ALA A 30 16.67 0.05 -1.59
CA ALA A 30 17.05 -0.57 -2.86
C ALA A 30 16.86 -2.09 -2.82
N GLU A 31 16.69 -2.70 -3.99
CA GLU A 31 16.67 -4.15 -4.10
C GLU A 31 17.95 -4.78 -3.51
N GLY A 32 17.81 -5.90 -2.81
CA GLY A 32 18.92 -6.63 -2.19
C GLY A 32 19.34 -6.11 -0.80
N THR A 33 18.70 -5.07 -0.28
CA THR A 33 18.84 -4.66 1.13
C THR A 33 17.80 -5.35 2.01
N ASP A 34 18.01 -5.31 3.32
CA ASP A 34 17.02 -5.77 4.28
C ASP A 34 15.65 -5.08 4.06
N ALA A 35 14.58 -5.86 4.16
CA ALA A 35 13.24 -5.35 4.04
C ALA A 35 12.91 -4.38 5.20
N PRO A 36 12.26 -3.24 4.92
CA PRO A 36 11.87 -2.32 5.98
C PRO A 36 10.83 -2.96 6.90
N GLN A 37 10.86 -2.59 8.18
CA GLN A 37 9.89 -3.08 9.17
C GLN A 37 8.46 -2.63 8.87
N SER A 38 8.31 -1.49 8.17
CA SER A 38 7.02 -1.01 7.72
C SER A 38 7.09 -0.32 6.37
N LEU A 39 5.97 -0.40 5.65
CA LEU A 39 5.73 0.32 4.40
C LEU A 39 4.57 1.29 4.59
N ILE A 40 4.66 2.43 3.91
CA ILE A 40 3.61 3.45 3.88
C ILE A 40 3.19 3.67 2.43
N PHE A 41 1.89 3.57 2.20
CA PHE A 41 1.20 3.85 0.95
C PHE A 41 0.30 5.06 1.18
N PRO A 42 0.81 6.29 0.99
CA PRO A 42 0.05 7.49 1.30
C PRO A 42 -1.28 7.52 0.57
N ASP A 43 -2.36 7.81 1.29
CA ASP A 43 -3.73 7.91 0.79
C ASP A 43 -4.31 6.60 0.20
N LEU A 44 -3.75 5.43 0.53
CA LEU A 44 -4.30 4.16 0.06
C LEU A 44 -5.72 3.92 0.58
N GLY A 45 -5.98 4.14 1.88
CA GLY A 45 -7.30 4.00 2.48
C GLY A 45 -8.36 4.88 1.80
N PRO A 46 -8.15 6.21 1.71
CA PRO A 46 -9.02 7.11 0.95
C PRO A 46 -9.20 6.72 -0.53
N SER A 47 -8.13 6.30 -1.21
CA SER A 47 -8.19 5.88 -2.62
C SER A 47 -9.06 4.64 -2.80
N LEU A 48 -8.92 3.66 -1.90
CA LEU A 48 -9.76 2.47 -1.86
C LEU A 48 -11.23 2.82 -1.60
N GLN A 49 -11.49 3.75 -0.68
CA GLN A 49 -12.85 4.21 -0.37
C GLN A 49 -13.56 4.84 -1.57
N MET A 50 -12.83 5.59 -2.39
CA MET A 50 -13.34 6.25 -3.58
C MET A 50 -13.44 5.32 -4.80
N SER A 51 -12.86 4.12 -4.71
CA SER A 51 -12.86 3.16 -5.81
C SER A 51 -14.21 2.44 -5.96
N SER A 52 -14.49 1.94 -7.16
CA SER A 52 -15.65 1.08 -7.41
C SER A 52 -15.61 -0.26 -6.68
N ALA A 53 -14.49 -0.61 -6.05
CA ALA A 53 -14.32 -1.83 -5.27
C ALA A 53 -14.77 -1.67 -3.80
N PHE A 54 -15.11 -0.46 -3.34
CA PHE A 54 -15.65 -0.22 -2.01
C PHE A 54 -17.19 -0.26 -2.00
N GLY A 55 -17.77 -0.90 -0.99
CA GLY A 55 -19.22 -0.97 -0.79
C GLY A 55 -19.81 -2.38 -0.85
N SER A 56 -21.10 -2.48 -1.16
CA SER A 56 -21.91 -3.72 -0.99
C SER A 56 -21.48 -4.91 -1.85
N ILE A 57 -20.75 -4.65 -2.94
CA ILE A 57 -20.24 -5.66 -3.88
C ILE A 57 -18.74 -5.95 -3.73
N GLY A 58 -18.06 -5.25 -2.82
CA GLY A 58 -16.61 -5.37 -2.63
C GLY A 58 -16.21 -5.34 -1.15
N PHE A 59 -15.15 -4.62 -0.80
CA PHE A 59 -14.72 -4.51 0.60
C PHE A 59 -15.47 -3.39 1.33
N SER A 60 -15.80 -3.65 2.60
CA SER A 60 -16.49 -2.69 3.48
C SER A 60 -15.60 -2.18 4.62
N LYS A 61 -14.41 -2.77 4.79
CA LYS A 61 -13.36 -2.32 5.70
C LYS A 61 -12.17 -1.86 4.88
N LEU A 62 -11.65 -0.69 5.22
CA LEU A 62 -10.47 -0.13 4.59
C LEU A 62 -9.22 -0.51 5.38
N PRO A 63 -8.10 -0.79 4.71
CA PRO A 63 -6.81 -0.89 5.38
C PRO A 63 -6.36 0.51 5.84
N TRP A 64 -5.40 0.53 6.76
CA TRP A 64 -4.60 1.72 7.01
C TRP A 64 -3.55 1.87 5.91
N ASP A 65 -2.99 3.07 5.79
CA ASP A 65 -1.90 3.36 4.84
C ASP A 65 -0.56 2.73 5.24
N VAL A 66 -0.45 2.19 6.46
CA VAL A 66 0.79 1.63 7.03
C VAL A 66 0.68 0.12 7.17
N PHE A 67 1.66 -0.60 6.62
CA PHE A 67 1.75 -2.05 6.63
C PHE A 67 3.00 -2.47 7.38
N LEU A 68 2.85 -3.38 8.34
CA LEU A 68 3.98 -3.90 9.12
C LEU A 68 4.45 -5.22 8.53
N LEU A 69 5.76 -5.38 8.39
CA LEU A 69 6.35 -6.66 8.04
C LEU A 69 6.11 -7.65 9.20
N LYS A 70 5.46 -8.76 8.89
CA LYS A 70 5.27 -9.87 9.81
C LYS A 70 5.87 -11.11 9.15
N GLY A 71 6.82 -11.75 9.83
CA GLY A 71 7.31 -13.07 9.41
C GLY A 71 6.25 -14.15 9.60
N CYS A 72 6.39 -15.26 8.89
CA CYS A 72 5.65 -16.47 9.23
C CYS A 72 6.07 -16.92 10.64
N GLN A 73 5.09 -17.13 11.51
CA GLN A 73 5.30 -17.81 12.78
C GLN A 73 5.38 -19.30 12.45
N GLU A 74 6.47 -19.98 12.81
CA GLU A 74 6.57 -21.45 12.70
C GLU A 74 5.63 -22.15 13.69
#